data_AF-A0A0G2BKN7-F1
#
_entry.id   AF-A0A0G2BKN7-F1
#
_cell.length_a   1.000
_cell.length_b   1.000
_cell.length_c   1.000
_cell.angle_alpha   90.00
_cell.angle_beta   90.00
_cell.angle_gamma   90.00
#
_symmetry.space_group_name_H-M   'P 1'
#
loop_
_entity.id
_entity.type
_entity.pdbx_description
1 polymer ?
#
loop_
_entity_poly.entity_id
_entity_poly.type
_entity_poly.pdbx_seq_one_letter_code
_entity_poly.pdbx_strand_id
1 'polypeptide(L)'
;MAGKLKSISKRIHWSLVVKAGIFGAAWFSTPFPLFLLVAAWLFFVPLFDPLRLFLQFAVVLVIAAFLPETAFSALFLATLFFLLLGIKELVFINRRAAYETFLFILLFVIFLNFFSHFTRFVDQSALFVAFALSLLSSILLGGFVNYSGLGGANRKQKFFALALAGLLLWQISAALLFLPLNFLYQTAIAFLVMAMLTELLVDYFTRELVPARLMVYFSAFFVFLTFLLVSNQWGLS
;
A
#
# COMPACT_ATOMS: atom_id res chain seq x y z
N MET A 1 -34.64 8.27 17.29
CA MET A 1 -33.71 8.26 16.13
C MET A 1 -32.26 7.91 16.49
N ALA A 2 -31.75 8.29 17.68
CA ALA A 2 -30.41 7.89 18.15
C ALA A 2 -30.18 6.37 18.30
N GLY A 3 -31.21 5.59 18.65
CA GLY A 3 -31.11 4.12 18.77
C GLY A 3 -30.87 3.37 17.46
N LYS A 4 -31.40 3.87 16.33
CA LYS A 4 -31.17 3.28 15.00
C LYS A 4 -29.74 3.53 14.49
N LEU A 5 -29.16 4.69 14.81
CA LEU A 5 -27.74 4.98 14.53
C LEU A 5 -26.79 4.10 15.35
N LYS A 6 -27.14 3.84 16.62
CA LYS A 6 -26.35 2.96 17.51
C LYS A 6 -26.40 1.48 17.10
N SER A 7 -27.47 1.03 16.45
CA SER A 7 -27.58 -0.36 15.97
C SER A 7 -26.88 -0.61 14.63
N ILE A 8 -26.77 0.41 13.77
CA ILE A 8 -25.96 0.37 12.54
C ILE A 8 -24.46 0.37 12.89
N SER A 9 -24.06 1.17 13.89
CA SER A 9 -22.67 1.26 14.37
C SER A 9 -22.13 -0.03 15.02
N LYS A 10 -22.99 -0.96 15.48
CA LYS A 10 -22.57 -2.15 16.26
C LYS A 10 -22.61 -3.47 15.51
N ARG A 11 -23.12 -3.52 14.28
CA ARG A 11 -23.09 -4.76 13.50
C ARG A 11 -21.78 -4.85 12.74
N ILE A 12 -20.95 -5.83 13.13
CA ILE A 12 -19.94 -6.37 12.23
C ILE A 12 -20.65 -6.63 10.91
N HIS A 13 -20.19 -5.99 9.83
CA HIS A 13 -20.77 -6.15 8.51
C HIS A 13 -20.40 -7.55 8.00
N TRP A 14 -21.11 -8.57 8.49
CA TRP A 14 -20.92 -9.98 8.13
C TRP A 14 -20.96 -10.20 6.63
N SER A 15 -21.76 -9.40 5.90
CA SER A 15 -21.74 -9.35 4.44
C SER A 15 -20.33 -9.14 3.88
N LEU A 16 -19.54 -8.24 4.47
CA LEU A 16 -18.21 -7.89 4.00
C LEU A 16 -17.18 -8.99 4.30
N VAL A 17 -17.29 -9.59 5.49
CA VAL A 17 -16.49 -10.76 5.88
C VAL A 17 -16.78 -11.94 4.94
N VAL A 18 -18.05 -12.19 4.63
CA VAL A 18 -18.46 -13.26 3.72
C VAL A 18 -17.94 -13.02 2.30
N LYS A 19 -18.06 -11.79 1.76
CA LYS A 19 -17.49 -11.45 0.45
C LYS A 19 -15.97 -11.65 0.41
N ALA A 20 -15.26 -11.23 1.45
CA ALA A 20 -13.82 -11.44 1.58
C ALA A 20 -13.45 -12.93 1.67
N GLY A 21 -14.22 -13.71 2.41
CA GLY A 21 -14.08 -15.16 2.50
C GLY A 21 -14.29 -15.85 1.16
N ILE A 22 -15.35 -15.48 0.42
CA ILE A 22 -15.61 -16.00 -0.93
C ILE A 22 -14.47 -15.62 -1.88
N PHE A 23 -13.94 -14.40 -1.79
CA PHE A 23 -12.81 -13.97 -2.61
C PHE A 23 -11.56 -14.84 -2.38
N GLY A 24 -11.17 -15.04 -1.12
CA GLY A 24 -10.02 -15.89 -0.79
C GLY A 24 -10.26 -17.37 -1.15
N ALA A 25 -11.45 -17.89 -0.89
CA ALA A 25 -11.81 -19.26 -1.23
C ALA A 25 -11.85 -19.50 -2.75
N ALA A 26 -12.40 -18.56 -3.52
CA ALA A 26 -12.44 -18.63 -4.97
C ALA A 26 -11.03 -18.60 -5.55
N TRP A 27 -10.14 -17.74 -5.02
CA TRP A 27 -8.74 -17.72 -5.44
C TRP A 27 -8.04 -19.06 -5.22
N PHE A 28 -8.29 -19.71 -4.07
CA PHE A 28 -7.64 -20.97 -3.72
C PHE A 28 -8.21 -22.21 -4.44
N SER A 29 -9.49 -22.17 -4.84
CA SER A 29 -10.21 -23.37 -5.33
C SER A 29 -10.51 -23.36 -6.83
N THR A 30 -10.41 -22.20 -7.49
CA THR A 30 -10.81 -22.06 -8.90
C THR A 30 -9.65 -21.62 -9.78
N PRO A 31 -9.63 -22.03 -11.07
CA PRO A 31 -8.68 -21.52 -12.05
C PRO A 31 -8.70 -19.99 -12.12
N PHE A 32 -7.53 -19.38 -12.35
CA PHE A 32 -7.37 -17.92 -12.36
C PHE A 32 -8.41 -17.15 -13.20
N PRO A 33 -8.80 -17.60 -14.42
CA PRO A 33 -9.84 -16.90 -15.19
C PRO A 33 -11.22 -16.87 -14.53
N LEU A 34 -11.60 -17.96 -13.85
CA LEU A 34 -12.86 -18.04 -13.12
C LEU A 34 -12.80 -17.18 -11.85
N PHE A 35 -11.67 -17.22 -11.15
CA PHE A 35 -11.41 -16.32 -10.03
C PHE A 35 -11.55 -14.85 -10.43
N LEU A 36 -11.00 -14.43 -11.57
CA LEU A 36 -11.14 -13.05 -12.06
C LEU A 36 -12.60 -12.63 -12.23
N LEU A 37 -13.46 -13.51 -12.75
CA LEU A 37 -14.89 -13.23 -12.90
C LEU A 37 -15.57 -13.06 -11.54
N VAL A 38 -15.27 -13.94 -10.58
CA VAL A 38 -15.80 -13.86 -9.21
C VAL A 38 -15.32 -12.59 -8.51
N ALA A 39 -14.02 -12.29 -8.62
CA ALA A 39 -13.40 -11.10 -8.07
C ALA A 39 -14.02 -9.82 -8.64
N ALA A 40 -14.20 -9.75 -9.96
CA ALA A 40 -14.86 -8.62 -10.61
C ALA A 40 -16.30 -8.48 -10.13
N TRP A 41 -17.06 -9.57 -10.09
CA TRP A 41 -18.44 -9.55 -9.62
C TRP A 41 -18.56 -9.04 -8.17
N LEU A 42 -17.74 -9.58 -7.26
CA LEU A 42 -17.70 -9.13 -5.85
C LEU A 42 -17.25 -7.68 -5.71
N PHE A 43 -16.30 -7.24 -6.54
CA PHE A 43 -15.80 -5.88 -6.50
C PHE A 43 -16.78 -4.88 -7.10
N PHE A 44 -17.52 -5.19 -8.17
CA PHE A 44 -18.44 -4.23 -8.77
C PHE A 44 -19.81 -4.19 -8.07
N VAL A 45 -20.21 -5.23 -7.36
CA VAL A 45 -21.50 -5.31 -6.68
C VAL A 45 -21.36 -5.10 -5.16
N PRO A 46 -21.96 -4.06 -4.56
CA PRO A 46 -22.80 -3.00 -5.14
C PRO A 46 -22.00 -1.89 -5.87
N LEU A 47 -22.63 -1.21 -6.84
CA LEU A 47 -22.03 -0.20 -7.76
C LEU A 47 -21.65 1.15 -7.10
N PHE A 48 -21.19 1.16 -5.85
CA PHE A 48 -20.72 2.37 -5.17
C PHE A 48 -19.28 2.71 -5.55
N ASP A 49 -19.06 3.85 -6.23
CA ASP A 49 -17.76 4.43 -6.57
C ASP A 49 -16.67 3.44 -7.08
N PRO A 50 -17.00 2.46 -7.96
CA PRO A 50 -16.05 1.40 -8.33
C PRO A 50 -14.80 1.92 -9.03
N LEU A 51 -14.92 3.02 -9.79
CA LEU A 51 -13.81 3.59 -10.56
C LEU A 51 -12.72 4.21 -9.68
N ARG A 52 -13.07 4.70 -8.48
CA ARG A 52 -12.10 5.38 -7.58
C ARG A 52 -11.10 4.41 -6.96
N LEU A 53 -11.52 3.15 -6.76
CA LEU A 53 -10.72 2.09 -6.14
C LEU A 53 -10.26 1.03 -7.16
N PHE A 54 -10.52 1.25 -8.45
CA PHE A 54 -10.23 0.28 -9.49
C PHE A 54 -8.74 -0.02 -9.62
N LEU A 55 -7.88 1.00 -9.52
CA LEU A 55 -6.43 0.81 -9.59
C LEU A 55 -5.93 -0.08 -8.44
N GLN A 56 -6.41 0.17 -7.23
CA GLN A 56 -6.09 -0.59 -6.04
C GLN A 56 -6.55 -2.04 -6.18
N PHE A 57 -7.76 -2.23 -6.71
CA PHE A 57 -8.29 -3.55 -7.03
C PHE A 57 -7.44 -4.28 -8.08
N ALA A 58 -7.05 -3.59 -9.16
CA ALA A 58 -6.17 -4.16 -10.19
C ALA A 58 -4.81 -4.58 -9.61
N VAL A 59 -4.22 -3.77 -8.73
CA VAL A 59 -2.97 -4.13 -8.03
C VAL A 59 -3.16 -5.36 -7.15
N VAL A 60 -4.28 -5.49 -6.42
CA VAL A 60 -4.59 -6.71 -5.66
C VAL A 60 -4.70 -7.94 -6.57
N LEU A 61 -5.31 -7.81 -7.75
CA LEU A 61 -5.38 -8.91 -8.72
C LEU A 61 -4.02 -9.29 -9.29
N VAL A 62 -3.16 -8.31 -9.58
CA VAL A 62 -1.77 -8.56 -10.00
C VAL A 62 -1.04 -9.32 -8.91
N ILE A 63 -1.13 -8.88 -7.66
CA ILE A 63 -0.55 -9.60 -6.50
C ILE A 63 -1.09 -11.03 -6.44
N ALA A 64 -2.41 -11.21 -6.58
CA ALA A 64 -3.05 -12.52 -6.57
C ALA A 64 -2.54 -13.47 -7.68
N ALA A 65 -2.06 -12.94 -8.82
CA ALA A 65 -1.51 -13.75 -9.90
C ALA A 65 -0.12 -14.32 -9.60
N PHE A 66 0.64 -13.69 -8.70
CA PHE A 66 2.02 -14.06 -8.40
C PHE A 66 2.20 -14.72 -7.03
N LEU A 67 1.15 -14.77 -6.20
CA LEU A 67 1.23 -15.43 -4.89
C LEU A 67 1.18 -16.96 -5.03
N PRO A 68 1.97 -17.71 -4.24
CA PRO A 68 1.89 -19.16 -4.22
C PRO A 68 0.54 -19.61 -3.64
N GLU A 69 -0.10 -20.60 -4.25
CA GLU A 69 -1.42 -21.16 -3.90
C GLU A 69 -1.42 -21.87 -2.53
N THR A 70 -1.34 -21.08 -1.46
CA THR A 70 -1.35 -21.56 -0.07
C THR A 70 -2.52 -20.98 0.70
N ALA A 71 -2.96 -21.67 1.75
CA ALA A 71 -4.02 -21.19 2.63
C ALA A 71 -3.68 -19.82 3.25
N PHE A 72 -2.41 -19.56 3.55
CA PHE A 72 -1.95 -18.26 4.07
C PHE A 72 -2.07 -17.16 3.02
N SER A 73 -1.70 -17.42 1.76
CA SER A 73 -1.91 -16.49 0.64
C SER A 73 -3.38 -16.16 0.43
N ALA A 74 -4.27 -17.16 0.51
CA ALA A 74 -5.71 -16.97 0.38
C ALA A 74 -6.27 -16.09 1.50
N LEU A 75 -5.83 -16.31 2.75
CA LEU A 75 -6.23 -15.51 3.90
C LEU A 75 -5.69 -14.07 3.80
N PHE A 76 -4.45 -13.91 3.33
CA PHE A 76 -3.85 -12.61 3.06
C PHE A 76 -4.65 -11.82 2.01
N LEU A 77 -4.98 -12.46 0.88
CA LEU A 77 -5.78 -11.86 -0.19
C LEU A 77 -7.20 -11.53 0.28
N ALA A 78 -7.83 -12.41 1.07
CA ALA A 78 -9.12 -12.14 1.69
C ALA A 78 -9.05 -10.89 2.60
N THR A 79 -7.96 -10.72 3.35
CA THR A 79 -7.76 -9.56 4.24
C THR A 79 -7.57 -8.27 3.44
N LEU A 80 -6.77 -8.30 2.36
CA LEU A 80 -6.64 -7.16 1.45
C LEU A 80 -7.98 -6.78 0.82
N PHE A 81 -8.74 -7.78 0.35
CA PHE A 81 -10.04 -7.56 -0.26
C PHE A 81 -11.09 -7.06 0.75
N PHE A 82 -11.03 -7.53 2.00
CA PHE A 82 -11.82 -7.01 3.12
C PHE A 82 -11.54 -5.52 3.36
N LEU A 83 -10.27 -5.11 3.44
CA LEU A 83 -9.92 -3.70 3.60
C LEU A 83 -10.41 -2.87 2.42
N LEU A 84 -10.17 -3.34 1.19
CA LEU A 84 -10.57 -2.65 -0.03
C LEU A 84 -12.10 -2.50 -0.15
N LEU A 85 -12.87 -3.55 0.13
CA LEU A 85 -14.33 -3.46 0.18
C LEU A 85 -14.82 -2.58 1.33
N GLY A 86 -14.18 -2.63 2.50
CA GLY A 86 -14.59 -1.81 3.65
C GLY A 86 -14.37 -0.32 3.41
N ILE A 87 -13.32 0.04 2.66
CA ILE A 87 -13.07 1.40 2.17
C ILE A 87 -14.12 1.77 1.10
N LYS A 88 -14.41 0.87 0.16
CA LYS A 88 -15.36 1.09 -0.93
C LYS A 88 -16.80 1.29 -0.42
N GLU A 89 -17.28 0.37 0.41
CA GLU A 89 -18.64 0.35 0.96
C GLU A 89 -18.83 1.33 2.13
N LEU A 90 -17.82 2.16 2.44
CA LEU A 90 -17.87 3.21 3.46
C LEU A 90 -18.15 2.68 4.89
N VAL A 91 -17.82 1.42 5.13
CA VAL A 91 -18.11 0.68 6.37
C VAL A 91 -17.22 1.15 7.53
N PHE A 92 -15.98 1.53 7.27
CA PHE A 92 -15.06 1.97 8.31
C PHE A 92 -15.39 3.37 8.83
N ILE A 93 -15.35 3.52 10.17
CA ILE A 93 -15.52 4.81 10.86
C ILE A 93 -14.35 5.75 10.52
N ASN A 94 -13.11 5.25 10.63
CA ASN A 94 -11.91 5.98 10.23
C ASN A 94 -11.41 5.48 8.86
N ARG A 95 -12.01 5.99 7.79
CA ARG A 95 -11.73 5.57 6.40
C ARG A 95 -10.30 5.87 5.98
N ARG A 96 -9.75 6.98 6.48
CA ARG A 96 -8.38 7.41 6.15
C ARG A 96 -7.37 6.41 6.69
N ALA A 97 -7.46 6.06 7.97
CA ALA A 97 -6.57 5.07 8.58
C ALA A 97 -6.69 3.69 7.92
N ALA A 98 -7.92 3.27 7.56
CA ALA A 98 -8.12 2.01 6.86
C ALA A 98 -7.46 2.00 5.46
N TYR A 99 -7.58 3.09 4.70
CA TYR A 99 -6.93 3.23 3.40
C TYR A 99 -5.41 3.26 3.54
N GLU A 100 -4.89 4.03 4.48
CA GLU A 100 -3.47 4.12 4.77
C GLU A 100 -2.87 2.74 5.12
N THR A 101 -3.55 2.00 6.00
CA THR A 101 -3.17 0.62 6.35
C THR A 101 -3.15 -0.28 5.11
N PHE A 102 -4.20 -0.22 4.29
CA PHE A 102 -4.28 -0.98 3.05
C PHE A 102 -3.16 -0.61 2.07
N LEU A 103 -2.86 0.68 1.92
CA LEU A 103 -1.80 1.18 1.06
C LEU A 103 -0.41 0.76 1.56
N PHE A 104 -0.18 0.79 2.87
CA PHE A 104 1.06 0.31 3.49
C PHE A 104 1.25 -1.19 3.26
N ILE A 105 0.21 -2.01 3.44
CA ILE A 105 0.32 -3.46 3.18
C ILE A 105 0.63 -3.72 1.69
N LEU A 106 -0.07 -3.04 0.77
CA LEU A 106 0.18 -3.19 -0.67
C LEU A 106 1.63 -2.86 -1.02
N LEU A 107 2.10 -1.69 -0.59
CA LEU A 107 3.44 -1.23 -0.96
C LEU A 107 4.54 -2.03 -0.26
N PHE A 108 4.31 -2.50 0.96
CA PHE A 108 5.20 -3.44 1.61
C PHE A 108 5.38 -4.72 0.77
N VAL A 109 4.27 -5.34 0.32
CA VAL A 109 4.35 -6.55 -0.51
C VAL A 109 5.02 -6.29 -1.86
N ILE A 110 4.74 -5.14 -2.48
CA ILE A 110 5.37 -4.73 -3.74
C ILE A 110 6.89 -4.58 -3.57
N PHE A 111 7.35 -3.88 -2.53
CA PHE A 111 8.79 -3.74 -2.26
C PHE A 111 9.43 -5.07 -1.87
N LEU A 112 8.75 -5.89 -1.06
CA LEU A 112 9.24 -7.20 -0.66
C LEU A 112 9.47 -8.10 -1.88
N ASN A 113 8.49 -8.15 -2.79
CA ASN A 113 8.60 -8.93 -4.02
C ASN A 113 9.76 -8.41 -4.89
N PHE A 114 9.85 -7.09 -5.06
CA PHE A 114 10.92 -6.45 -5.84
C PHE A 114 12.33 -6.79 -5.31
N PHE A 115 12.60 -6.54 -4.03
CA PHE A 115 13.93 -6.80 -3.46
C PHE A 115 14.23 -8.29 -3.30
N SER A 116 13.20 -9.15 -3.13
CA SER A 116 13.41 -10.60 -3.14
C SER A 116 13.87 -11.14 -4.50
N HIS A 117 13.49 -10.47 -5.59
CA HIS A 117 13.88 -10.84 -6.95
C HIS A 117 15.22 -10.22 -7.37
N PHE A 118 15.45 -8.94 -7.02
CA PHE A 118 16.64 -8.18 -7.41
C PHE A 118 17.61 -7.99 -6.23
N THR A 119 18.10 -9.10 -5.67
CA THR A 119 18.87 -9.08 -4.41
C THR A 119 20.32 -8.59 -4.56
N ARG A 120 21.01 -8.89 -5.67
CA ARG A 120 22.50 -8.78 -5.69
C ARG A 120 23.17 -8.28 -6.97
N PHE A 121 22.45 -7.92 -8.03
CA PHE A 121 23.09 -7.37 -9.23
C PHE A 121 22.24 -6.27 -9.86
N VAL A 122 22.88 -5.11 -10.10
CA VAL A 122 22.27 -3.96 -10.77
C VAL A 122 22.29 -4.22 -12.27
N ASP A 123 21.33 -5.03 -12.73
CA ASP A 123 20.99 -5.04 -14.14
C ASP A 123 20.25 -3.76 -14.48
N GLN A 124 20.44 -3.25 -15.70
CA GLN A 124 19.70 -2.06 -16.17
C GLN A 124 18.18 -2.26 -16.03
N SER A 125 17.72 -3.50 -16.23
CA SER A 125 16.33 -3.91 -16.00
C SER A 125 15.85 -3.63 -14.57
N ALA A 126 16.68 -3.86 -13.54
CA ALA A 126 16.33 -3.61 -12.14
C ALA A 126 16.06 -2.13 -11.88
N LEU A 127 16.85 -1.23 -12.49
CA LEU A 127 16.65 0.23 -12.36
C LEU A 127 15.37 0.70 -13.06
N PHE A 128 15.05 0.14 -14.23
CA PHE A 128 13.81 0.42 -14.94
C PHE A 128 12.58 -0.10 -14.16
N VAL A 129 12.66 -1.30 -13.58
CA VAL A 129 11.59 -1.85 -12.75
C VAL A 129 11.43 -1.03 -11.48
N ALA A 130 12.51 -0.61 -10.82
CA ALA A 130 12.46 0.30 -9.67
C ALA A 130 11.74 1.61 -10.01
N PHE A 131 11.99 2.15 -11.20
CA PHE A 131 11.33 3.37 -11.68
C PHE A 131 9.83 3.13 -11.93
N ALA A 132 9.46 2.02 -12.57
CA ALA A 132 8.06 1.66 -12.78
C ALA A 132 7.32 1.48 -11.44
N LEU A 133 7.97 0.85 -10.47
CA LEU A 133 7.45 0.61 -9.13
C LEU A 133 7.26 1.92 -8.36
N SER A 134 8.23 2.84 -8.43
CA SER A 134 8.11 4.14 -7.78
C SER A 134 7.00 4.99 -8.41
N LEU A 135 6.81 4.93 -9.73
CA LEU A 135 5.68 5.55 -10.40
C LEU A 135 4.36 4.96 -9.93
N LEU A 136 4.26 3.62 -9.88
CA LEU A 136 3.08 2.95 -9.36
C LEU A 136 2.77 3.36 -7.92
N SER A 137 3.80 3.46 -7.06
CA SER A 137 3.64 3.92 -5.67
C SER A 137 3.14 5.37 -5.59
N SER A 138 3.64 6.26 -6.46
CA SER A 138 3.18 7.64 -6.54
C SER A 138 1.72 7.74 -6.97
N ILE A 139 1.30 6.91 -7.94
CA ILE A 139 -0.10 6.86 -8.38
C ILE A 139 -1.00 6.31 -7.26
N LEU A 140 -0.57 5.28 -6.52
CA LEU A 140 -1.31 4.74 -5.37
C LEU A 140 -1.46 5.79 -4.26
N LEU A 141 -0.39 6.53 -3.94
CA LEU A 141 -0.42 7.66 -3.01
C LEU A 141 -1.36 8.77 -3.49
N GLY A 142 -1.38 9.06 -4.79
CA GLY A 142 -2.33 10.00 -5.39
C GLY A 142 -3.78 9.54 -5.20
N GLY A 143 -4.06 8.25 -5.33
CA GLY A 143 -5.34 7.65 -5.01
C GLY A 143 -5.77 7.89 -3.56
N PHE A 144 -4.85 7.68 -2.61
CA PHE A 144 -5.07 7.95 -1.18
C PHE A 144 -5.34 9.43 -0.89
N VAL A 145 -4.51 10.34 -1.42
CA VAL A 145 -4.65 11.79 -1.22
C VAL A 145 -5.99 12.30 -1.77
N ASN A 146 -6.41 11.80 -2.93
CA ASN A 146 -7.70 12.17 -3.51
C ASN A 146 -8.88 11.60 -2.72
N TYR A 147 -8.77 10.36 -2.23
CA TYR A 147 -9.83 9.72 -1.45
C TYR A 147 -9.98 10.35 -0.05
N SER A 148 -8.88 10.73 0.59
CA SER A 148 -8.87 11.34 1.92
C SER A 148 -9.41 12.78 1.96
N GLY A 149 -9.72 13.37 0.80
CA GLY A 149 -10.31 14.71 0.73
C GLY A 149 -9.38 15.82 1.20
N LEU A 150 -8.06 15.60 1.13
CA LEU A 150 -7.04 16.59 1.52
C LEU A 150 -7.13 17.80 0.56
N GLY A 151 -7.86 18.82 0.99
CA GLY A 151 -8.45 19.87 0.16
C GLY A 151 -7.60 21.13 -0.06
N GLY A 152 -6.29 21.12 0.25
CA GLY A 152 -5.52 22.36 0.33
C GLY A 152 -4.78 22.83 -0.94
N ALA A 153 -4.52 21.94 -1.91
CA ALA A 153 -3.51 22.21 -2.97
C ALA A 153 -4.07 22.18 -4.40
N ASN A 154 -3.53 23.05 -5.26
CA ASN A 154 -3.83 23.08 -6.69
C ASN A 154 -3.47 21.75 -7.35
N ARG A 155 -4.19 21.36 -8.42
CA ARG A 155 -3.93 20.10 -9.17
C ARG A 155 -2.46 19.96 -9.61
N LYS A 156 -1.84 21.06 -10.04
CA LYS A 156 -0.41 21.09 -10.40
C LYS A 156 0.49 20.83 -9.20
N GLN A 157 0.24 21.48 -8.06
CA GLN A 157 1.02 21.27 -6.82
C GLN A 157 0.90 19.83 -6.31
N LYS A 158 -0.31 19.25 -6.36
CA LYS A 158 -0.53 17.83 -6.02
C LYS A 158 0.29 16.91 -6.91
N PHE A 159 0.25 17.13 -8.22
CA PHE A 159 1.04 16.35 -9.17
C PHE A 159 2.55 16.48 -8.91
N PHE A 160 3.06 17.70 -8.72
CA PHE A 160 4.47 17.93 -8.43
C PHE A 160 4.91 17.26 -7.12
N ALA A 161 4.13 17.37 -6.04
CA ALA A 161 4.47 16.75 -4.76
C ALA A 161 4.49 15.21 -4.86
N LEU A 162 3.50 14.62 -5.54
CA LEU A 162 3.45 13.16 -5.76
C LEU A 162 4.58 12.68 -6.68
N ALA A 163 4.89 13.42 -7.75
CA ALA A 163 5.99 13.11 -8.65
C ALA A 163 7.35 13.18 -7.93
N LEU A 164 7.54 14.18 -7.07
CA LEU A 164 8.75 14.33 -6.26
C LEU A 164 8.87 13.18 -5.25
N ALA A 165 7.78 12.78 -4.58
CA ALA A 165 7.78 11.61 -3.71
C ALA A 165 8.14 10.32 -4.47
N GLY A 166 7.59 10.12 -5.67
CA GLY A 166 7.93 8.99 -6.53
C GLY A 166 9.39 9.00 -6.98
N LEU A 167 9.92 10.18 -7.31
CA LEU A 167 11.33 10.34 -7.70
C LEU A 167 12.27 10.03 -6.54
N LEU A 168 11.97 10.51 -5.32
CA LEU A 168 12.73 10.18 -4.12
C LEU A 168 12.69 8.69 -3.82
N LEU A 169 11.51 8.06 -3.92
CA LEU A 169 11.38 6.60 -3.76
C LEU A 169 12.21 5.83 -4.77
N TRP A 170 12.26 6.29 -6.02
CA TRP A 170 13.12 5.69 -7.03
C TRP A 170 14.61 5.80 -6.67
N GLN A 171 15.08 6.99 -6.32
CA GLN A 171 16.49 7.21 -5.95
C GLN A 171 16.91 6.33 -4.77
N ILE A 172 16.04 6.23 -3.76
CA ILE A 172 16.31 5.41 -2.58
C ILE A 172 16.26 3.92 -2.93
N SER A 173 15.26 3.48 -3.71
CA SER A 173 15.19 2.08 -4.14
C SER A 173 16.40 1.70 -4.98
N ALA A 174 16.83 2.58 -5.89
CA ALA A 174 18.04 2.40 -6.68
C ALA A 174 19.29 2.33 -5.78
N ALA A 175 19.43 3.25 -4.81
CA ALA A 175 20.53 3.21 -3.85
C ALA A 175 20.57 1.89 -3.06
N LEU A 176 19.41 1.41 -2.61
CA LEU A 176 19.30 0.15 -1.84
C LEU A 176 19.74 -1.08 -2.65
N LEU A 177 19.59 -1.09 -3.97
CA LEU A 177 20.10 -2.16 -4.83
C LEU A 177 21.63 -2.21 -4.87
N PHE A 178 22.32 -1.08 -4.67
CA PHE A 178 23.78 -1.02 -4.60
C PHE A 178 24.33 -1.41 -3.22
N LEU A 179 23.54 -1.26 -2.16
CA LEU A 179 23.98 -1.65 -0.83
C LEU A 179 23.93 -3.18 -0.67
N PRO A 180 24.98 -3.81 -0.11
CA PRO A 180 25.03 -5.25 0.18
C PRO A 180 24.18 -5.59 1.42
N LEU A 181 22.88 -5.33 1.34
CA LEU A 181 21.91 -5.59 2.39
C LEU A 181 21.09 -6.84 2.04
N ASN A 182 20.60 -7.55 3.06
CA ASN A 182 19.56 -8.56 2.85
C ASN A 182 18.29 -7.89 2.32
N PHE A 183 17.55 -8.56 1.43
CA PHE A 183 16.30 -8.07 0.85
C PHE A 183 15.28 -7.64 1.91
N LEU A 184 15.28 -8.29 3.07
CA LEU A 184 14.43 -7.90 4.21
C LEU A 184 14.79 -6.49 4.72
N TYR A 185 16.08 -6.18 4.84
CA TYR A 185 16.54 -4.85 5.26
C TYR A 185 16.30 -3.80 4.16
N GLN A 186 16.52 -4.16 2.89
CA GLN A 186 16.20 -3.26 1.77
C GLN A 186 14.70 -2.90 1.75
N THR A 187 13.84 -3.91 1.91
CA THR A 187 12.38 -3.73 1.99
C THR A 187 12.00 -2.86 3.20
N ALA A 188 12.58 -3.13 4.36
CA ALA A 188 12.30 -2.37 5.57
C ALA A 188 12.67 -0.88 5.42
N ILE A 189 13.84 -0.57 4.85
CA ILE A 189 14.27 0.81 4.61
C ILE A 189 13.35 1.49 3.59
N ALA A 190 13.06 0.84 2.45
CA ALA A 190 12.18 1.40 1.43
C ALA A 190 10.77 1.66 1.97
N PHE A 191 10.23 0.73 2.75
CA PHE A 191 8.94 0.87 3.42
C PHE A 191 8.93 2.03 4.42
N LEU A 192 10.00 2.17 5.20
CA LEU A 192 10.11 3.23 6.21
C LEU A 192 10.16 4.61 5.57
N VAL A 193 10.96 4.75 4.51
CA VAL A 193 11.03 5.97 3.68
C VAL A 193 9.65 6.32 3.13
N MET A 194 8.95 5.33 2.60
CA MET A 194 7.62 5.51 2.04
C MET A 194 6.61 5.94 3.11
N ALA A 195 6.64 5.35 4.31
CA ALA A 195 5.76 5.72 5.41
C ALA A 195 6.00 7.17 5.83
N MET A 196 7.27 7.56 5.97
CA MET A 196 7.66 8.95 6.23
C MET A 196 7.16 9.90 5.12
N LEU A 197 7.35 9.54 3.84
CA LEU A 197 6.87 10.37 2.72
C LEU A 197 5.35 10.50 2.70
N THR A 198 4.62 9.46 3.11
CA THR A 198 3.15 9.48 3.17
C THR A 198 2.67 10.48 4.23
N GLU A 199 3.25 10.45 5.43
CA GLU A 199 2.94 11.39 6.50
C GLU A 199 3.34 12.83 6.14
N LEU A 200 4.50 13.02 5.49
CA LEU A 200 4.92 14.32 4.98
C LEU A 200 3.96 14.89 3.94
N LEU A 201 3.49 14.05 3.01
CA LEU A 201 2.51 14.46 1.99
C LEU A 201 1.18 14.83 2.63
N VAL A 202 0.73 14.03 3.59
CA VAL A 202 -0.45 14.32 4.41
C VAL A 202 -0.34 15.72 5.03
N ASP A 203 0.73 15.99 5.75
CA ASP A 203 0.92 17.25 6.47
C ASP A 203 1.08 18.43 5.52
N TYR A 204 1.73 18.20 4.38
CA TYR A 204 1.82 19.18 3.30
C TYR A 204 0.44 19.55 2.76
N PHE A 205 -0.43 18.57 2.52
CA PHE A 205 -1.77 18.82 1.97
C PHE A 205 -2.80 19.33 2.99
N THR A 206 -2.64 19.03 4.29
CA THR A 206 -3.43 19.64 5.36
C THR A 206 -2.95 21.04 5.74
N ARG A 207 -1.77 21.47 5.24
CA ARG A 207 -1.07 22.71 5.63
C ARG A 207 -0.68 22.75 7.10
N GLU A 208 -0.51 21.58 7.73
CA GLU A 208 -0.06 21.43 9.11
C GLU A 208 1.44 21.11 9.22
N LEU A 209 2.22 21.52 8.21
CA LEU A 209 3.69 21.40 8.24
C LEU A 209 4.28 22.30 9.33
N VAL A 210 4.38 21.75 10.53
CA VAL A 210 5.06 22.38 11.65
C VAL A 210 6.49 21.81 11.72
N PRO A 211 7.54 22.65 11.89
CA PRO A 211 8.92 22.19 12.02
C PRO A 211 9.12 21.12 13.11
N ALA A 212 8.38 21.21 14.21
CA ALA A 212 8.41 20.20 15.27
C ALA A 212 7.94 18.82 14.80
N ARG A 213 6.87 18.75 13.98
CA ARG A 213 6.33 17.49 13.45
C ARG A 213 7.30 16.88 12.43
N LEU A 214 7.92 17.71 11.60
CA LEU A 214 9.01 17.31 10.69
C LEU A 214 10.19 16.69 11.45
N MET A 215 10.63 17.31 12.55
CA MET A 215 11.69 16.77 13.41
C MET A 215 11.31 15.43 14.03
N VAL A 216 10.05 15.23 14.43
CA VAL A 216 9.57 13.94 14.97
C VAL A 216 9.65 12.85 13.91
N TYR A 217 9.21 13.09 12.68
CA TYR A 217 9.32 12.08 11.62
C TYR A 217 10.76 11.78 11.25
N PHE A 218 11.61 12.81 11.12
CA PHE A 218 13.02 12.61 10.80
C PHE A 218 13.78 11.89 11.92
N SER A 219 13.48 12.19 13.18
CA SER A 219 14.10 11.50 14.32
C SER A 219 13.64 10.06 14.43
N ALA A 220 12.35 9.78 14.28
CA ALA A 220 11.83 8.42 14.22
C ALA A 220 12.47 7.64 13.05
N PHE A 221 12.48 8.24 11.86
CA PHE A 221 13.16 7.71 10.68
C PHE A 221 14.62 7.36 10.98
N PHE A 222 15.36 8.30 11.55
CA PHE A 222 16.79 8.14 11.84
C PHE A 222 17.06 7.03 12.86
N VAL A 223 16.25 6.96 13.93
CA VAL A 223 16.35 5.93 14.97
C VAL A 223 16.12 4.54 14.37
N PHE A 224 15.04 4.36 13.61
CA PHE A 224 14.76 3.07 12.99
C PHE A 224 15.76 2.71 11.89
N LEU A 225 16.21 3.68 11.09
CA LEU A 225 17.25 3.47 10.09
C LEU A 225 18.55 3.01 10.75
N THR A 226 18.97 3.69 11.81
CA THR A 226 20.18 3.33 12.57
C THR A 226 20.03 1.94 13.17
N PHE A 227 18.89 1.62 13.76
CA PHE A 227 18.61 0.29 14.29
C PHE A 227 18.72 -0.79 13.21
N LEU A 228 18.11 -0.56 12.03
CA LEU A 228 18.18 -1.48 10.90
C LEU A 228 19.62 -1.68 10.42
N LEU A 229 20.39 -0.59 10.25
CA LEU A 229 21.78 -0.65 9.80
C LEU A 229 22.72 -1.29 10.83
N VAL A 230 22.52 -1.05 12.13
CA VAL A 230 23.30 -1.70 13.20
C VAL A 230 22.96 -3.18 13.33
N SER A 231 21.68 -3.53 13.17
CA SER A 231 21.23 -4.93 13.22
C SER A 231 21.71 -5.75 12.03
N ASN A 232 22.04 -5.09 10.92
CA ASN A 232 22.56 -5.75 9.74
C ASN A 232 23.96 -6.28 10.05
N GLN A 233 24.15 -7.58 9.85
CA GLN A 233 25.49 -8.16 9.81
C GLN A 233 26.14 -7.70 8.51
N TRP A 234 26.82 -6.55 8.55
CA TRP A 234 27.69 -6.11 7.48
C TRP A 234 28.70 -7.22 7.27
N GLY A 235 28.61 -7.91 6.13
CA GLY A 235 29.49 -9.02 5.79
C GLY A 235 30.93 -8.56 5.73
N LEU A 236 31.60 -8.53 6.87
CA LEU A 236 33.04 -8.63 7.02
C LEU A 236 33.34 -10.09 7.34
N SER A 237 33.08 -10.96 6.37
CA SER A 237 33.54 -12.35 6.34
C SER A 237 33.84 -12.73 4.91
#